data_AF-A0A2A3XTL6-F1
#
_entry.id   AF-A0A2A3XTL6-F1
#
_cell.length_a   1.000
_cell.length_b   1.000
_cell.length_c   1.000
_cell.angle_alpha   90.00
_cell.angle_beta   90.00
_cell.angle_gamma   90.00
#
_symmetry.space_group_name_H-M   'P 1'
#
loop_
_entity.id
_entity.type
_entity.pdbx_description
1 polymer ?
#
loop_
_entity_poly.entity_id
_entity_poly.type
_entity_poly.pdbx_seq_one_letter_code
_entity_poly.pdbx_strand_id
1 'polypeptide(L)'
;MAKEPSVDEAVARAQALQNGKIQTIREVAESRQSLEDVKAEAAKELAEVEAKYRDRMAEAERADVKSFSAAVSAGWTVDELKKIGFPEPDKKARVRRKASTRKSSAQQTIEKSVDSTTN
;
A
#
# COMPACT_ATOMS: atom_id res chain seq x y z
N MET A 1 35.93 -4.68 -60.20
CA MET A 1 36.64 -3.72 -59.32
C MET A 1 35.57 -2.89 -58.62
N ALA A 2 35.56 -2.84 -57.29
CA ALA A 2 34.64 -1.97 -56.58
C ALA A 2 35.05 -0.51 -56.87
N LYS A 3 34.12 0.28 -57.40
CA LYS A 3 34.34 1.70 -57.67
C LYS A 3 34.31 2.42 -56.33
N GLU A 4 35.39 3.11 -55.99
CA GLU A 4 35.42 3.93 -54.78
C GLU A 4 34.32 5.00 -54.88
N PRO A 5 33.54 5.24 -53.81
CA PRO A 5 32.55 6.30 -53.77
C PRO A 5 33.15 7.64 -54.18
N SER A 6 32.38 8.48 -54.87
CA SER A 6 32.71 9.90 -54.87
C SER A 6 32.63 10.46 -53.43
N VAL A 7 33.29 11.59 -53.19
CA VAL A 7 33.24 12.27 -51.88
C VAL A 7 31.79 12.54 -51.46
N ASP A 8 30.95 13.02 -52.39
CA ASP A 8 29.54 13.30 -52.14
C ASP A 8 28.75 12.03 -51.76
N GLU A 9 29.01 10.90 -52.43
CA GLU A 9 28.39 9.62 -52.09
C GLU A 9 28.85 9.09 -50.73
N ALA A 10 30.12 9.28 -50.37
CA ALA A 10 30.64 8.91 -49.06
C ALA A 10 29.99 9.74 -47.94
N VAL A 11 29.86 11.05 -48.14
CA VAL A 11 29.19 11.97 -47.19
C VAL A 11 27.72 11.62 -47.05
N ALA A 12 27.01 11.41 -48.16
CA ALA A 12 25.59 11.02 -48.14
C ALA A 12 25.36 9.70 -47.39
N ARG A 13 26.23 8.70 -47.61
CA ARG A 13 26.20 7.43 -46.87
C ARG A 13 26.47 7.61 -45.37
N ALA A 14 27.45 8.43 -45.00
CA ALA A 14 27.76 8.71 -43.60
C ALA A 14 26.60 9.43 -42.90
N GLN A 15 25.98 10.41 -43.56
CA GLN A 15 24.81 11.12 -43.05
C GLN A 15 23.60 10.19 -42.90
N ALA A 16 23.33 9.32 -43.88
CA ALA A 16 22.25 8.34 -43.79
C ALA A 16 22.46 7.38 -42.61
N LEU A 17 23.69 6.90 -42.40
CA LEU A 17 24.04 6.06 -41.25
C LEU A 17 23.87 6.81 -39.93
N GLN A 18 24.29 8.07 -39.85
CA GLN A 18 24.13 8.90 -38.65
C GLN A 18 22.65 9.15 -38.34
N ASN A 19 21.84 9.48 -39.36
CA ASN A 19 20.42 9.69 -39.22
C ASN A 19 19.70 8.41 -38.77
N GLY A 20 20.08 7.25 -39.33
CA GLY A 20 19.58 5.94 -38.88
C GLY A 20 19.90 5.68 -37.40
N LYS A 21 21.13 5.95 -36.96
CA LYS A 21 21.50 5.84 -35.53
C LYS A 21 20.68 6.77 -34.65
N ILE A 22 20.51 8.04 -35.04
CA ILE A 22 19.69 9.01 -34.30
C ILE A 22 18.25 8.53 -34.19
N GLN A 23 17.69 8.00 -35.29
CA GLN A 23 16.33 7.47 -35.29
C GLN A 23 16.18 6.29 -34.31
N THR A 24 17.11 5.33 -34.32
CA THR A 24 17.03 4.19 -33.38
C THR A 24 17.09 4.63 -31.91
N ILE A 25 17.90 5.64 -31.58
CA ILE A 25 17.97 6.18 -30.21
C ILE A 25 16.66 6.89 -29.84
N ARG A 26 16.06 7.62 -30.78
CA ARG A 26 14.76 8.26 -30.58
C ARG A 26 13.68 7.22 -30.27
N GLU A 27 13.58 6.17 -31.07
CA GLU A 27 12.59 5.10 -30.88
C GLU A 27 12.77 4.42 -29.50
N VAL A 28 14.01 4.18 -29.08
CA VAL A 28 14.29 3.62 -27.74
C VAL A 28 13.90 4.60 -26.64
N ALA A 29 14.16 5.89 -26.81
CA ALA A 29 13.80 6.92 -25.83
C ALA A 29 12.27 7.04 -25.69
N GLU A 30 11.55 7.09 -26.82
CA GLU A 30 10.08 7.13 -26.85
C GLU A 30 9.47 5.89 -26.21
N SER A 31 10.00 4.70 -26.52
CA SER A 31 9.54 3.44 -25.92
C SER A 31 9.73 3.41 -24.40
N ARG A 32 10.86 3.93 -23.92
CA ARG A 32 11.13 4.02 -22.46
C ARG A 32 10.22 5.04 -21.79
N GLN A 33 10.02 6.20 -22.41
CA GLN A 33 9.13 7.22 -21.87
C GLN A 33 7.71 6.68 -21.76
N SER A 34 7.18 6.09 -22.83
CA SER A 34 5.85 5.48 -22.84
C SER A 34 5.70 4.39 -21.77
N LEU A 35 6.75 3.58 -21.54
CA LEU A 35 6.73 2.57 -20.51
C LEU A 35 6.68 3.16 -19.09
N GLU A 36 7.41 4.24 -18.83
CA GLU A 36 7.34 4.94 -17.53
C GLU A 36 5.99 5.63 -17.33
N ASP A 37 5.41 6.20 -18.39
CA ASP A 37 4.07 6.80 -18.35
C ASP A 37 3.01 5.74 -17.98
N VAL A 38 3.05 4.57 -18.63
CA VAL A 38 2.15 3.44 -18.34
C VAL A 38 2.33 2.93 -16.91
N LYS A 39 3.58 2.84 -16.42
CA LYS A 39 3.84 2.45 -15.02
C LYS A 39 3.27 3.46 -14.04
N ALA A 40 3.42 4.75 -14.30
CA ALA A 40 2.91 5.81 -13.43
C ALA A 40 1.38 5.78 -13.36
N GLU A 41 0.72 5.59 -14.50
CA GLU A 41 -0.73 5.44 -14.59
C GLU A 41 -1.21 4.19 -13.85
N ALA A 42 -0.60 3.03 -14.10
CA ALA A 42 -0.94 1.78 -13.42
C ALA A 42 -0.73 1.86 -11.89
N ALA A 43 0.33 2.53 -11.43
CA ALA A 43 0.57 2.74 -10.00
C ALA A 43 -0.52 3.61 -9.36
N LYS A 44 -0.98 4.65 -10.07
CA LYS A 44 -2.08 5.50 -9.62
C LYS A 44 -3.39 4.72 -9.54
N GLU A 45 -3.74 3.97 -10.58
CA GLU A 45 -4.95 3.15 -10.59
C GLU A 45 -4.95 2.10 -9.47
N LEU A 46 -3.81 1.43 -9.25
CA LEU A 46 -3.67 0.47 -8.18
C LEU A 46 -3.87 1.12 -6.81
N ALA A 47 -3.27 2.29 -6.57
CA ALA A 47 -3.45 3.04 -5.32
C ALA A 47 -4.92 3.45 -5.09
N GLU A 48 -5.63 3.87 -6.13
CA GLU A 48 -7.05 4.23 -6.06
C GLU A 48 -7.93 3.00 -5.75
N VAL A 49 -7.66 1.87 -6.40
CA VAL A 49 -8.36 0.61 -6.16
C VAL A 49 -8.13 0.13 -4.73
N GLU A 50 -6.88 0.10 -4.28
CA GLU A 50 -6.53 -0.27 -2.90
C GLU A 50 -7.21 0.64 -1.88
N ALA A 51 -7.23 1.96 -2.12
CA ALA A 51 -7.91 2.91 -1.24
C ALA A 51 -9.41 2.61 -1.15
N LYS A 52 -10.07 2.39 -2.29
CA LYS A 52 -11.49 2.06 -2.36
C LYS A 52 -11.82 0.78 -1.60
N TYR A 53 -11.02 -0.28 -1.75
CA TYR A 53 -11.24 -1.54 -1.04
C TYR A 53 -10.95 -1.41 0.45
N ARG A 54 -9.90 -0.70 0.82
CA ARG A 54 -9.60 -0.41 2.23
C ARG A 54 -10.76 0.32 2.91
N ASP A 55 -11.33 1.33 2.25
CA ASP A 55 -12.45 2.10 2.81
C ASP A 55 -13.72 1.25 2.92
N ARG A 56 -14.01 0.41 1.91
CA ARG A 56 -15.13 -0.53 1.96
C ARG A 56 -14.98 -1.54 3.09
N MET A 57 -13.78 -2.09 3.29
CA MET A 57 -13.49 -3.01 4.39
C MET A 57 -13.62 -2.29 5.74
N ALA A 58 -13.07 -1.09 5.86
CA ALA A 58 -13.16 -0.30 7.09
C ALA A 58 -14.62 0.02 7.47
N GLU A 59 -15.47 0.29 6.48
CA GLU A 59 -16.89 0.55 6.71
C GLU A 59 -17.65 -0.73 7.12
N ALA A 60 -17.38 -1.85 6.44
CA ALA A 60 -17.95 -3.15 6.82
C ALA A 60 -17.56 -3.53 8.26
N GLU A 61 -16.30 -3.34 8.65
CA GLU A 61 -15.84 -3.55 10.03
C GLU A 61 -16.56 -2.64 11.03
N ARG A 62 -16.77 -1.36 10.69
CA ARG A 62 -17.49 -0.43 11.57
C ARG A 62 -18.94 -0.86 11.74
N ALA A 63 -19.59 -1.28 10.65
CA ALA A 63 -20.96 -1.76 10.66
C ALA A 63 -21.10 -3.02 11.55
N ASP A 64 -20.15 -3.96 11.45
CA ASP A 64 -20.11 -5.14 12.32
C ASP A 64 -19.98 -4.76 13.80
N VAL A 65 -18.99 -3.92 14.14
CA VAL A 65 -18.81 -3.41 15.51
C VAL A 65 -20.06 -2.70 16.03
N LYS A 66 -20.72 -1.91 15.18
CA LYS A 66 -21.95 -1.19 15.52
C LYS A 66 -23.09 -2.18 15.82
N SER A 67 -23.32 -3.17 14.95
CA SER A 67 -24.35 -4.19 15.12
C SER A 67 -24.12 -5.02 16.37
N PHE A 68 -22.89 -5.47 16.62
CA PHE A 68 -22.55 -6.17 17.85
C PHE A 68 -22.79 -5.30 19.09
N SER A 69 -22.39 -4.02 19.06
CA SER A 69 -22.64 -3.11 20.18
C SER A 69 -24.13 -2.86 20.41
N ALA A 70 -24.95 -2.80 19.36
CA ALA A 70 -26.39 -2.66 19.47
C ALA A 70 -27.03 -3.91 20.09
N ALA A 71 -26.56 -5.11 19.74
CA ALA A 71 -27.00 -6.35 20.38
C ALA A 71 -26.69 -6.35 21.88
N VAL A 72 -25.47 -5.94 22.26
CA VAL A 72 -25.10 -5.81 23.68
C VAL A 72 -25.97 -4.76 24.39
N SER A 73 -26.22 -3.61 23.77
CA SER A 73 -27.10 -2.59 24.33
C SER A 73 -28.58 -3.03 24.44
N ALA A 74 -29.01 -3.99 23.61
CA ALA A 74 -30.34 -4.60 23.69
C ALA A 74 -30.45 -5.67 24.80
N GLY A 75 -29.38 -5.90 25.58
CA GLY A 75 -29.37 -6.80 26.73
C GLY A 75 -28.69 -8.15 26.48
N TRP A 76 -28.16 -8.39 25.28
CA TRP A 76 -27.38 -9.61 25.03
C TRP A 76 -26.03 -9.56 25.72
N THR A 77 -25.66 -10.62 26.42
CA THR A 77 -24.30 -10.75 26.92
C THR A 77 -23.35 -11.22 25.81
N VAL A 78 -22.06 -10.89 25.94
CA VAL A 78 -21.03 -11.33 24.98
C VAL A 78 -20.93 -12.87 24.91
N ASP A 79 -21.14 -13.54 26.03
CA ASP A 79 -21.08 -15.01 26.10
C ASP A 79 -22.31 -15.66 25.42
N GLU A 80 -23.49 -15.06 25.52
CA GLU A 80 -24.67 -15.50 24.78
C GLU A 80 -24.48 -15.33 23.27
N LEU A 81 -24.01 -14.16 22.83
CA LEU A 81 -23.70 -13.92 21.42
C LEU A 81 -22.68 -14.94 20.89
N LYS A 82 -21.64 -15.22 21.67
CA LYS A 82 -20.65 -16.23 21.33
C LYS A 82 -21.24 -17.64 21.27
N LYS A 83 -22.16 -17.99 22.18
CA LYS A 83 -22.83 -19.30 22.22
C LYS A 83 -23.72 -19.54 21.01
N ILE A 84 -24.33 -18.48 20.46
CA ILE A 84 -25.16 -18.56 19.24
C ILE A 84 -24.36 -18.32 17.94
N GLY A 85 -23.02 -18.21 18.03
CA GLY A 85 -22.13 -18.15 16.87
C GLY A 85 -21.74 -16.74 16.40
N PHE A 86 -22.05 -15.69 17.16
CA PHE A 86 -21.59 -14.32 16.91
C PHE A 86 -20.46 -13.95 17.88
N PRO A 87 -19.19 -14.30 17.56
CA PRO A 87 -18.06 -13.90 18.39
C PRO A 87 -17.87 -12.38 18.37
N GLU A 88 -17.06 -11.88 19.31
CA GLU A 88 -16.71 -10.45 19.36
C GLU A 88 -16.01 -10.03 18.05
N PRO A 89 -16.41 -8.91 17.41
CA PRO A 89 -15.77 -8.40 16.20
C PRO A 89 -14.26 -8.23 16.36
N ASP A 90 -13.48 -8.62 15.36
CA ASP A 90 -12.01 -8.61 15.40
C ASP A 90 -11.43 -7.26 15.78
N LYS A 91 -12.03 -6.18 15.28
CA LYS A 91 -11.65 -4.81 15.61
C LYS A 91 -11.84 -4.49 17.09
N LYS A 92 -12.97 -4.91 17.69
CA LYS A 92 -13.22 -4.77 19.13
C LYS A 92 -12.25 -5.62 19.95
N ALA A 93 -12.06 -6.88 19.56
CA ALA A 93 -11.14 -7.80 20.23
C ALA A 93 -9.69 -7.30 20.20
N ARG A 94 -9.24 -6.73 19.07
CA ARG A 94 -7.89 -6.15 18.92
C ARG A 94 -7.70 -4.91 19.80
N VAL A 95 -8.68 -4.00 19.83
CA VAL A 95 -8.61 -2.81 20.69
C VAL A 95 -8.57 -3.20 22.16
N ARG A 96 -9.39 -4.17 22.59
CA ARG A 96 -9.40 -4.70 23.96
C ARG A 96 -8.04 -5.29 24.37
N ARG A 97 -7.43 -6.11 23.51
CA ARG A 97 -6.07 -6.65 23.73
C ARG A 97 -5.01 -5.56 23.88
N LYS A 98 -5.05 -4.54 23.01
CA LYS A 98 -4.11 -3.42 23.04
C LYS A 98 -4.27 -2.55 24.29
N ALA A 99 -5.50 -2.36 24.77
CA ALA A 99 -5.77 -1.66 26.02
C ALA A 99 -5.26 -2.43 27.26
N SER A 100 -5.44 -3.76 27.29
CA SER A 100 -4.94 -4.62 28.37
C SER A 100 -3.40 -4.58 28.48
N THR A 101 -2.69 -4.60 27.36
CA THR A 101 -1.22 -4.56 27.33
C THR A 101 -0.66 -3.22 27.84
N ARG A 102 -1.36 -2.10 27.61
CA ARG A 102 -0.93 -0.78 28.11
C ARG A 102 -1.12 -0.61 29.61
N LYS A 103 -2.14 -1.28 30.20
CA LYS A 103 -2.35 -1.26 31.65
C LYS A 103 -1.24 -2.01 32.39
N SER A 104 -0.76 -3.14 31.86
CA SER A 104 0.34 -3.88 32.50
C SER A 104 1.68 -3.12 32.46
N SER A 105 1.97 -2.40 31.37
CA SER A 105 3.20 -1.60 31.27
C SER A 105 3.19 -0.37 32.19
N ALA A 106 2.02 0.27 32.37
CA ALA A 106 1.88 1.41 33.27
C ALA A 106 2.02 1.00 34.76
N GLN A 107 1.55 -0.20 35.11
CA GLN A 107 1.70 -0.75 36.46
C GLN A 107 3.18 -1.01 36.81
N GLN A 108 3.96 -1.55 35.87
CA GLN A 108 5.40 -1.83 36.07
C GLN A 108 6.25 -0.56 36.22
N THR A 109 5.88 0.55 35.58
CA THR A 109 6.60 1.83 35.75
C THR A 109 6.34 2.48 37.10
N ILE A 110 5.15 2.27 37.69
CA ILE A 110 4.82 2.82 39.00
C ILE A 110 5.54 2.04 40.11
N GLU A 111 5.56 0.70 40.02
CA GLU A 111 6.24 -0.17 40.97
C GLU A 111 7.76 0.05 41.04
N LYS A 112 8.43 0.37 39.91
CA LYS A 112 9.87 0.70 39.92
C LYS A 112 10.20 2.07 40.53
N SER A 113 9.25 2.99 40.62
CA SER A 113 9.51 4.35 41.14
C SER A 113 9.38 4.44 42.67
N VAL A 114 8.57 3.58 43.28
CA VAL A 114 8.35 3.55 44.74
C VAL A 114 9.53 2.94 45.51
N ASP A 115 10.34 2.08 44.87
CA ASP A 115 11.55 1.50 45.48
C ASP A 115 12.77 2.44 45.49
N SER A 116 12.73 3.59 44.79
CA SER A 116 13.87 4.53 44.71
C SER A 116 13.78 5.76 45.65
N THR A 117 12.79 5.82 46.55
CA THR A 117 12.59 6.99 47.45
C THR A 117 12.99 6.73 48.92
N THR A 118 13.70 5.63 49.22
CA THR A 118 14.25 5.39 50.56
C THR A 118 15.76 5.17 50.48
N ASN A 119 16.52 6.26 50.47
CA ASN A 119 17.93 6.27 50.88
C ASN A 119 18.28 7.64 51.46
#